data_AF-A0A256XIN5-F1
#
_entry.id   AF-A0A256XIN5-F1
#
_cell.length_a   1.000
_cell.length_b   1.000
_cell.length_c   1.000
_cell.angle_alpha   90.00
_cell.angle_beta   90.00
_cell.angle_gamma   90.00
#
_symmetry.space_group_name_H-M   'P 1'
#
loop_
_entity.id
_entity.type
_entity.pdbx_description
1 polymer ?
#
loop_
_entity_poly.entity_id
_entity_poly.type
_entity_poly.pdbx_seq_one_letter_code
_entity_poly.pdbx_strand_id
1 'polypeptide(L)'
;MLAYIDHALYRGYVESIEKLEEIFHKKPALSITLVIIDVNSEERDKLRKLLLETWSRLTGNKVLIEELVSLTHGLEKNIVSIDKFRRDLIKIFSKHDFHFEDLSLLNIYMKTILDMNVLDLDLVIIYENPQLVINGYRQKPITMPGVLLRREVLVEYGRGRKFNLEVVILIQRAKRNLVVIDWSSNGLIPYTPTSQSLIDNFEVGDPVFTSYYNYGVKLRSSIRNYDKVIVPVSTSSYHPCSELLREVPILNLPKTLKEREIECIMNYLRRRRVHVIECIDANIDIIIGKCLSESESNLLNFSRM
;
A
#
# COMPACT_ATOMS: atom_id res chain seq x y z
N MET A 1 13.28 -14.38 3.36
CA MET A 1 12.33 -13.35 2.89
C MET A 1 11.30 -13.06 3.96
N LEU A 2 10.85 -11.81 4.09
CA LEU A 2 9.70 -11.44 4.91
C LEU A 2 8.58 -10.95 3.99
N ALA A 3 7.57 -11.79 3.79
CA ALA A 3 6.41 -11.47 2.99
C ALA A 3 5.12 -12.03 3.61
N TYR A 4 4.01 -11.37 3.31
CA TYR A 4 2.68 -11.74 3.77
C TYR A 4 1.72 -11.76 2.59
N ILE A 5 0.83 -12.75 2.54
CA ILE A 5 -0.28 -12.74 1.58
C ILE A 5 -1.53 -12.38 2.35
N ASP A 6 -2.19 -11.27 2.00
CA ASP A 6 -3.49 -10.89 2.57
C ASP A 6 -4.63 -11.11 1.56
N HIS A 7 -4.93 -12.37 1.26
CA HIS A 7 -6.03 -12.72 0.37
C HIS A 7 -7.18 -13.36 1.14
N ALA A 8 -8.44 -13.09 0.76
CA ALA A 8 -9.60 -13.70 1.43
C ALA A 8 -9.57 -15.24 1.43
N LEU A 9 -8.97 -15.85 0.39
CA LEU A 9 -8.79 -17.31 0.25
C LEU A 9 -7.52 -17.86 0.90
N TYR A 10 -6.57 -17.01 1.28
CA TYR A 10 -5.31 -17.39 1.88
C TYR A 10 -4.70 -16.21 2.62
N ARG A 11 -4.49 -16.37 3.93
CA ARG A 11 -3.79 -15.41 4.77
C ARG A 11 -2.63 -16.06 5.47
N GLY A 12 -1.44 -15.51 5.36
CA GLY A 12 -0.31 -16.01 6.12
C GLY A 12 1.05 -15.53 5.65
N TYR A 13 2.03 -15.73 6.54
CA TYR A 13 3.44 -15.49 6.26
C TYR A 13 4.02 -16.51 5.31
N VAL A 14 4.91 -15.98 4.48
CA VAL A 14 5.71 -16.78 3.57
C VAL A 14 7.18 -16.52 3.87
N GLU A 15 7.84 -17.57 4.36
CA GLU A 15 9.19 -17.51 4.92
C GLU A 15 10.27 -17.83 3.87
N SER A 16 9.90 -18.43 2.73
CA SER A 16 10.82 -18.80 1.65
C SER A 16 10.21 -18.59 0.27
N ILE A 17 11.07 -18.47 -0.75
CA ILE A 17 10.63 -18.30 -2.14
C ILE A 17 10.02 -19.60 -2.67
N GLU A 18 10.57 -20.75 -2.31
CA GLU A 18 10.08 -22.06 -2.75
C GLU A 18 8.61 -22.26 -2.34
N LYS A 19 8.23 -21.78 -1.16
CA LYS A 19 6.84 -21.78 -0.69
C LYS A 19 5.98 -20.81 -1.49
N LEU A 20 6.48 -19.62 -1.85
CA LEU A 20 5.76 -18.71 -2.75
C LEU A 20 5.55 -19.33 -4.14
N GLU A 21 6.58 -19.96 -4.70
CA GLU A 21 6.52 -20.65 -5.99
C GLU A 21 5.42 -21.71 -5.98
N GLU A 22 5.37 -22.56 -4.95
CA GLU A 22 4.31 -23.56 -4.80
C GLU A 22 2.91 -22.93 -4.73
N ILE A 23 2.74 -21.89 -3.91
CA ILE A 23 1.46 -21.19 -3.72
C ILE A 23 1.01 -20.57 -5.05
N PHE A 24 1.89 -19.81 -5.71
CA PHE A 24 1.55 -19.10 -6.93
C PHE A 24 1.36 -20.08 -8.08
N HIS A 25 2.12 -21.16 -8.17
CA HIS A 25 1.90 -22.18 -9.20
C HIS A 25 0.47 -22.73 -9.13
N LYS A 26 -0.01 -23.05 -7.92
CA LYS A 26 -1.37 -23.56 -7.68
C LYS A 26 -2.45 -22.49 -7.81
N LYS A 27 -2.20 -21.27 -7.31
CA LYS A 27 -3.18 -20.17 -7.23
C LYS A 27 -2.49 -18.83 -7.53
N PRO A 28 -2.26 -18.50 -8.82
CA PRO A 28 -1.54 -17.27 -9.20
C PRO A 28 -2.20 -16.00 -8.69
N ALA A 29 -3.53 -15.95 -8.63
CA ALA A 29 -4.29 -14.78 -8.20
C ALA A 29 -3.93 -14.31 -6.78
N LEU A 30 -3.40 -15.18 -5.91
CA LEU A 30 -2.94 -14.79 -4.56
C LEU A 30 -1.76 -13.80 -4.59
N SER A 31 -1.05 -13.70 -5.72
CA SER A 31 0.09 -12.78 -5.87
C SER A 31 -0.32 -11.31 -5.82
N ILE A 32 -1.58 -10.98 -6.14
CA ILE A 32 -2.05 -9.58 -6.22
C ILE A 32 -2.18 -8.91 -4.85
N THR A 33 -2.16 -9.70 -3.77
CA THR A 33 -2.21 -9.24 -2.38
C THR A 33 -0.92 -9.59 -1.62
N LEU A 34 0.17 -9.87 -2.35
CA LEU A 34 1.48 -10.08 -1.75
C LEU A 34 2.01 -8.75 -1.23
N VAL A 35 2.23 -8.68 0.08
CA VAL A 35 2.95 -7.61 0.75
C VAL A 35 4.39 -8.05 0.96
N ILE A 36 5.32 -7.32 0.36
CA ILE A 36 6.75 -7.54 0.52
C ILE A 36 7.29 -6.60 1.58
N ILE A 37 7.82 -7.17 2.66
CA ILE A 37 8.43 -6.42 3.76
C ILE A 37 9.94 -6.40 3.61
N ASP A 38 10.55 -7.57 3.37
CA ASP A 38 11.99 -7.69 3.13
C ASP A 38 12.34 -8.81 2.17
N VAL A 39 13.33 -8.55 1.32
CA VAL A 39 13.90 -9.53 0.41
C VAL A 39 15.41 -9.33 0.39
N ASN A 40 16.15 -10.38 0.76
CA ASN A 40 17.60 -10.32 0.66
C ASN A 40 18.05 -10.32 -0.83
N SER A 41 19.31 -10.01 -1.09
CA SER A 41 19.79 -9.88 -2.49
C SER A 41 19.71 -11.17 -3.29
N GLU A 42 19.97 -12.33 -2.67
CA GLU A 42 19.92 -13.64 -3.35
C GLU A 42 18.47 -14.03 -3.69
N GLU A 43 17.54 -13.75 -2.78
CA GLU A 43 16.12 -13.99 -2.95
C GLU A 43 15.50 -13.05 -3.99
N ARG A 44 16.04 -11.83 -4.14
CA ARG A 44 15.47 -10.81 -5.03
C ARG A 44 15.37 -11.26 -6.48
N ASP A 45 16.42 -11.88 -7.01
CA ASP A 45 16.45 -12.32 -8.41
C ASP A 45 15.49 -13.49 -8.66
N LYS A 46 15.40 -14.42 -7.72
CA LYS A 46 14.43 -15.52 -7.79
C LYS A 46 12.99 -15.00 -7.72
N LEU A 47 12.71 -14.10 -6.78
CA LEU A 47 11.38 -13.50 -6.62
C LEU A 47 11.00 -12.65 -7.85
N ARG A 48 11.96 -11.89 -8.40
CA ARG A 48 11.77 -11.15 -9.66
C ARG A 48 11.29 -12.08 -10.77
N LYS A 49 11.96 -13.21 -10.97
CA LYS A 49 11.59 -14.18 -12.00
C LYS A 49 10.18 -14.75 -11.75
N LEU A 50 9.91 -15.18 -10.52
CA LEU A 50 8.59 -15.71 -10.14
C LEU A 50 7.46 -14.70 -10.37
N LEU A 51 7.67 -13.43 -10.02
CA LEU A 51 6.68 -12.37 -10.21
C LEU A 51 6.41 -12.13 -11.70
N LEU A 52 7.44 -12.08 -12.54
CA LEU A 52 7.26 -11.88 -14.00
C LEU A 52 6.53 -13.05 -14.66
N GLU A 53 6.87 -14.29 -14.29
CA GLU A 53 6.17 -15.49 -14.77
C GLU A 53 4.70 -15.50 -14.32
N THR A 54 4.45 -15.15 -13.04
CA THR A 54 3.11 -15.08 -12.49
C THR A 54 2.28 -13.97 -13.14
N TRP A 55 2.88 -12.80 -13.34
CA TRP A 55 2.25 -11.65 -13.99
C TRP A 55 1.87 -11.97 -15.44
N SER A 56 2.82 -12.48 -16.23
CA SER A 56 2.52 -12.88 -17.62
C SER A 56 1.44 -13.95 -17.69
N ARG A 57 1.35 -14.86 -16.72
CA ARG A 57 0.31 -15.91 -16.68
C ARG A 57 -1.07 -15.35 -16.31
N LEU A 58 -1.13 -14.34 -15.44
CA LEU A 58 -2.40 -13.77 -14.99
C LEU A 58 -3.04 -12.86 -16.04
N THR A 59 -2.25 -11.99 -16.67
CA THR A 59 -2.83 -10.93 -17.52
C THR A 59 -2.57 -11.14 -19.00
N GLY A 60 -1.55 -11.92 -19.39
CA GLY A 60 -1.15 -12.08 -20.78
C GLY A 60 -0.61 -10.80 -21.44
N ASN A 61 -0.50 -9.69 -20.70
CA ASN A 61 -0.15 -8.36 -21.21
C ASN A 61 1.36 -8.18 -21.42
N LYS A 62 1.98 -9.03 -22.24
CA LYS A 62 3.45 -9.10 -22.41
C LYS A 62 4.08 -7.75 -22.78
N VAL A 63 3.50 -7.02 -23.73
CA VAL A 63 4.03 -5.73 -24.19
C VAL A 63 4.02 -4.69 -23.06
N LEU A 64 2.94 -4.62 -22.29
CA LEU A 64 2.85 -3.73 -21.12
C LEU A 64 3.89 -4.10 -20.06
N ILE A 65 4.01 -5.39 -19.75
CA ILE A 65 4.98 -5.90 -18.77
C ILE A 65 6.41 -5.54 -19.19
N GLU A 66 6.77 -5.76 -20.45
CA GLU A 66 8.10 -5.43 -20.98
C GLU A 66 8.41 -3.92 -20.89
N GLU A 67 7.46 -3.05 -21.27
CA GLU A 67 7.63 -1.60 -21.16
C GLU A 67 7.81 -1.16 -19.69
N LEU A 68 7.01 -1.71 -18.76
CA LEU A 68 7.09 -1.41 -17.33
C LEU A 68 8.38 -1.94 -16.68
N VAL A 69 8.82 -3.15 -17.04
CA VAL A 69 10.07 -3.74 -16.57
C VAL A 69 11.27 -2.94 -17.06
N SER A 70 11.27 -2.54 -18.33
CA SER A 70 12.31 -1.70 -18.92
C SER A 70 12.40 -0.35 -18.20
N LEU A 71 11.25 0.29 -17.96
CA LEU A 71 11.19 1.55 -17.22
C LEU A 71 11.71 1.40 -15.78
N THR A 72 11.32 0.32 -15.09
CA THR A 72 11.78 -0.01 -13.72
C THR A 72 13.28 -0.23 -13.67
N HIS A 73 13.83 -0.96 -14.63
CA HIS A 73 15.27 -1.19 -14.73
C HIS A 73 16.03 0.11 -15.04
N GLY A 74 15.47 0.99 -15.87
CA GLY A 74 16.03 2.30 -16.14
C GLY A 74 16.18 3.15 -14.88
N LEU A 75 15.20 3.10 -13.97
CA LEU A 75 15.29 3.76 -12.66
C LEU A 75 16.29 3.07 -11.73
N GLU A 76 16.28 1.74 -11.66
CA GLU A 76 17.24 0.94 -10.87
C GLU A 76 18.70 1.28 -11.22
N LYS A 77 18.98 1.48 -12.50
CA LYS A 77 20.32 1.82 -13.02
C LYS A 77 20.61 3.31 -13.04
N ASN A 78 19.75 4.15 -12.47
CA ASN A 78 19.85 5.62 -12.48
C ASN A 78 19.94 6.22 -13.90
N ILE A 79 19.44 5.52 -14.93
CA ILE A 79 19.34 6.00 -16.32
C ILE A 79 18.15 6.97 -16.45
N VAL A 80 17.11 6.76 -15.65
CA VAL A 80 15.88 7.55 -15.62
C VAL A 80 15.72 8.18 -14.23
N SER A 81 15.43 9.48 -14.17
CA SER A 81 15.12 10.15 -12.90
C SER A 81 13.71 9.78 -12.41
N ILE A 82 13.46 9.89 -11.10
CA ILE A 82 12.14 9.64 -10.50
C ILE A 82 11.02 10.43 -11.20
N ASP A 83 11.27 11.71 -11.52
CA ASP A 83 10.29 12.54 -12.22
C ASP A 83 9.97 12.06 -13.63
N LYS A 84 11.00 11.61 -14.36
CA LYS A 84 10.81 11.05 -15.70
C LYS A 84 10.11 9.70 -15.62
N PHE A 85 10.51 8.84 -14.68
CA PHE A 85 9.87 7.56 -14.41
C PHE A 85 8.37 7.72 -14.17
N ARG A 86 7.99 8.65 -13.29
CA ARG A 86 6.59 8.96 -12.98
C ARG A 86 5.80 9.36 -14.21
N ARG A 87 6.33 10.28 -15.04
CA ARG A 87 5.65 10.72 -16.27
C ARG A 87 5.50 9.58 -17.28
N ASP A 88 6.56 8.81 -17.49
CA ASP A 88 6.58 7.71 -18.45
C ASP A 88 5.64 6.57 -17.99
N LEU A 89 5.55 6.31 -16.69
CA LEU A 89 4.60 5.35 -16.12
C LEU A 89 3.14 5.70 -16.45
N ILE A 90 2.75 6.96 -16.26
CA ILE A 90 1.40 7.44 -16.60
C ILE A 90 1.15 7.35 -18.11
N LYS A 91 2.15 7.68 -18.93
CA LYS A 91 2.06 7.58 -20.39
C LYS A 91 1.86 6.13 -20.86
N ILE A 92 2.57 5.17 -20.26
CA ILE A 92 2.40 3.73 -20.55
C ILE A 92 0.96 3.31 -20.23
N PHE A 93 0.46 3.60 -19.02
CA PHE A 93 -0.90 3.24 -18.64
C PHE A 93 -1.99 3.96 -19.45
N SER A 94 -1.70 5.14 -19.99
CA SER A 94 -2.61 5.84 -20.90
C SER A 94 -2.67 5.22 -22.31
N LYS A 95 -1.60 4.53 -22.73
CA LYS A 95 -1.46 3.94 -24.08
C LYS A 95 -2.02 2.52 -24.17
N HIS A 96 -1.81 1.72 -23.12
CA HIS A 96 -2.13 0.28 -23.12
C HIS A 96 -3.37 0.00 -22.30
N ASP A 97 -4.18 -0.98 -22.69
CA ASP A 97 -5.16 -1.57 -21.78
C ASP A 97 -4.46 -2.35 -20.66
N PHE A 98 -5.02 -2.30 -19.46
CA PHE A 98 -4.48 -2.98 -18.29
C PHE A 98 -5.61 -3.52 -17.39
N HIS A 99 -5.29 -4.57 -16.65
CA HIS A 99 -6.14 -5.15 -15.63
C HIS A 99 -5.72 -4.67 -14.23
N PHE A 100 -6.54 -4.95 -13.22
CA PHE A 100 -6.22 -4.61 -11.83
C PHE A 100 -4.97 -5.34 -11.34
N GLU A 101 -4.78 -6.57 -11.81
CA GLU A 101 -3.62 -7.40 -11.54
C GLU A 101 -2.32 -6.79 -12.08
N ASP A 102 -2.36 -6.08 -13.22
CA ASP A 102 -1.19 -5.39 -13.76
C ASP A 102 -0.71 -4.28 -12.83
N LEU A 103 -1.64 -3.51 -12.24
CA LEU A 103 -1.31 -2.46 -11.27
C LEU A 103 -0.76 -3.05 -9.97
N SER A 104 -1.39 -4.14 -9.49
CA SER A 104 -0.98 -4.85 -8.28
C SER A 104 0.45 -5.37 -8.42
N LEU A 105 0.71 -6.09 -9.50
CA LEU A 105 1.99 -6.76 -9.73
C LEU A 105 3.09 -5.77 -10.11
N LEU A 106 2.77 -4.66 -10.78
CA LEU A 106 3.74 -3.56 -10.96
C LEU A 106 4.23 -3.05 -9.61
N ASN A 107 3.33 -2.74 -8.67
CA ASN A 107 3.74 -2.19 -7.38
C ASN A 107 4.57 -3.19 -6.58
N ILE A 108 4.21 -4.47 -6.60
CA ILE A 108 4.97 -5.55 -5.95
C ILE A 108 6.34 -5.72 -6.61
N TYR A 109 6.40 -5.65 -7.94
CA TYR A 109 7.63 -5.73 -8.70
C TYR A 109 8.56 -4.55 -8.38
N MET A 110 8.05 -3.32 -8.39
CA MET A 110 8.80 -2.14 -7.97
C MET A 110 9.28 -2.28 -6.52
N LYS A 111 8.43 -2.78 -5.61
CA LYS A 111 8.82 -2.98 -4.20
C LYS A 111 9.95 -3.99 -4.06
N THR A 112 9.95 -5.04 -4.88
CA THR A 112 11.00 -6.06 -4.91
C THR A 112 12.35 -5.50 -5.39
N ILE A 113 12.34 -4.73 -6.48
CA ILE A 113 13.56 -4.30 -7.16
C ILE A 113 14.13 -3.02 -6.55
N LEU A 114 13.25 -2.09 -6.23
CA LEU A 114 13.60 -0.71 -5.89
C LEU A 114 13.35 -0.37 -4.41
N ASP A 115 12.69 -1.27 -3.65
CA ASP A 115 12.17 -0.99 -2.31
C ASP A 115 11.24 0.24 -2.26
N MET A 116 10.47 0.43 -3.34
CA MET A 116 9.47 1.49 -3.49
C MET A 116 8.26 0.99 -4.29
N ASN A 117 7.11 1.64 -4.14
CA ASN A 117 5.94 1.46 -4.98
C ASN A 117 5.45 2.84 -5.50
N VAL A 118 4.26 2.92 -6.08
CA VAL A 118 3.74 4.19 -6.63
C VAL A 118 3.59 5.30 -5.59
N LEU A 119 3.36 4.98 -4.31
CA LEU A 119 3.25 5.96 -3.22
C LEU A 119 4.54 6.76 -3.05
N ASP A 120 5.70 6.13 -3.26
CA ASP A 120 7.00 6.79 -3.17
C ASP A 120 7.29 7.71 -4.36
N LEU A 121 6.51 7.60 -5.43
CA LEU A 121 6.52 8.50 -6.60
C LEU A 121 5.55 9.68 -6.44
N ASP A 122 4.96 9.86 -5.25
CA ASP A 122 3.86 10.80 -5.03
C ASP A 122 2.63 10.52 -5.91
N LEU A 123 2.40 9.25 -6.24
CA LEU A 123 1.19 8.79 -6.91
C LEU A 123 0.35 7.98 -5.93
N VAL A 124 -0.97 8.08 -6.06
CA VAL A 124 -1.92 7.24 -5.33
C VAL A 124 -2.81 6.56 -6.35
N ILE A 125 -2.99 5.24 -6.24
CA ILE A 125 -3.94 4.50 -7.04
C ILE A 125 -5.13 4.16 -6.15
N ILE A 126 -6.29 4.67 -6.54
CA ILE A 126 -7.55 4.53 -5.81
C ILE A 126 -8.54 3.81 -6.70
N TYR A 127 -9.26 2.84 -6.15
CA TYR A 127 -10.20 2.05 -6.91
C TYR A 127 -11.52 1.85 -6.18
N GLU A 128 -12.62 1.65 -6.92
CA GLU A 128 -13.90 1.29 -6.31
C GLU A 128 -13.73 0.08 -5.38
N ASN A 129 -14.14 0.21 -4.11
CA ASN A 129 -14.01 -0.87 -3.14
C ASN A 129 -14.85 -2.08 -3.59
N PRO A 130 -14.22 -3.25 -3.88
CA PRO A 130 -14.93 -4.41 -4.43
C PRO A 130 -16.07 -4.88 -3.53
N GLN A 131 -15.92 -4.78 -2.21
CA GLN A 131 -16.94 -5.18 -1.26
C GLN A 131 -18.18 -4.27 -1.34
N LEU A 132 -18.00 -2.96 -1.55
CA LEU A 132 -19.13 -2.05 -1.79
C LEU A 132 -19.86 -2.44 -3.08
N VAL A 133 -19.10 -2.65 -4.16
CA VAL A 133 -19.63 -2.98 -5.49
C VAL A 133 -20.40 -4.30 -5.49
N ILE A 134 -19.87 -5.33 -4.83
CA ILE A 134 -20.53 -6.65 -4.71
C ILE A 134 -21.86 -6.55 -3.97
N ASN A 135 -21.98 -5.64 -3.01
CA ASN A 135 -23.22 -5.37 -2.28
C ASN A 135 -24.14 -4.35 -2.97
N GLY A 136 -23.86 -4.01 -4.24
CA GLY A 136 -24.70 -3.13 -5.06
C GLY A 136 -24.43 -1.64 -4.89
N TYR A 137 -23.43 -1.24 -4.10
CA TYR A 137 -23.08 0.15 -3.87
C TYR A 137 -21.92 0.57 -4.79
N ARG A 138 -22.24 1.28 -5.88
CA ARG A 138 -21.23 1.88 -6.77
C ARG A 138 -20.87 3.26 -6.27
N GLN A 139 -19.64 3.44 -5.83
CA GLN A 139 -19.12 4.70 -5.33
C GLN A 139 -17.79 5.02 -5.98
N LYS A 140 -17.88 5.79 -7.04
CA LYS A 140 -16.76 6.14 -7.91
C LYS A 140 -15.91 7.26 -7.28
N PRO A 141 -14.57 7.22 -7.36
CA PRO A 141 -13.66 8.29 -6.91
C PRO A 141 -13.71 9.56 -7.79
N ILE A 142 -14.89 10.12 -8.06
CA ILE A 142 -15.14 11.17 -9.06
C ILE A 142 -14.58 12.55 -8.65
N THR A 143 -14.46 12.85 -7.36
CA THR A 143 -14.24 14.22 -6.86
C THR A 143 -12.82 14.50 -6.34
N MET A 144 -11.85 13.62 -6.62
CA MET A 144 -10.50 13.78 -6.08
C MET A 144 -9.65 14.73 -6.92
N PRO A 145 -8.98 15.74 -6.33
CA PRO A 145 -8.08 16.62 -7.07
C PRO A 145 -6.81 15.89 -7.51
N GLY A 146 -6.19 16.33 -8.61
CA GLY A 146 -4.90 15.81 -9.06
C GLY A 146 -4.96 14.48 -9.83
N VAL A 147 -6.15 14.09 -10.32
CA VAL A 147 -6.33 12.92 -11.19
C VAL A 147 -5.48 13.06 -12.45
N LEU A 148 -4.68 12.04 -12.73
CA LEU A 148 -3.86 11.91 -13.93
C LEU A 148 -4.46 10.93 -14.93
N LEU A 149 -5.06 9.86 -14.43
CA LEU A 149 -5.67 8.81 -15.25
C LEU A 149 -6.91 8.27 -14.55
N ARG A 150 -7.94 7.96 -15.34
CA ARG A 150 -9.15 7.26 -14.91
C ARG A 150 -9.46 6.16 -15.91
N ARG A 151 -9.76 4.97 -15.43
CA ARG A 151 -10.14 3.83 -16.27
C ARG A 151 -11.10 2.91 -15.55
N GLU A 152 -12.01 2.30 -16.29
CA GLU A 152 -12.69 1.09 -15.81
C GLU A 152 -11.82 -0.12 -16.14
N VAL A 153 -11.54 -0.93 -15.14
CA VAL A 153 -10.79 -2.17 -15.27
C VAL A 153 -11.66 -3.34 -14.87
N LEU A 154 -11.55 -4.43 -15.63
CA LEU A 154 -12.21 -5.68 -15.29
C LEU A 154 -11.49 -6.31 -14.10
N VAL A 155 -12.26 -6.69 -13.07
CA VAL A 155 -11.78 -7.43 -11.91
C VAL A 155 -12.55 -8.73 -11.79
N GLU A 156 -11.82 -9.81 -11.55
CA GLU A 156 -12.39 -11.10 -11.18
C GLU A 156 -12.32 -11.28 -9.67
N TYR A 157 -13.47 -11.43 -9.01
CA TYR A 157 -13.56 -11.59 -7.57
C TYR A 157 -14.38 -12.81 -7.24
N GLY A 158 -13.78 -13.82 -6.59
CA GLY A 158 -14.45 -14.97 -5.98
C GLY A 158 -15.43 -15.77 -6.89
N ARG A 159 -15.16 -17.07 -7.11
CA ARG A 159 -16.03 -17.97 -7.91
C ARG A 159 -16.30 -17.48 -9.35
N GLY A 160 -15.38 -16.73 -9.95
CA GLY A 160 -15.45 -16.31 -11.35
C GLY A 160 -16.39 -15.14 -11.65
N ARG A 161 -16.88 -14.42 -10.63
CA ARG A 161 -17.66 -13.19 -10.87
C ARG A 161 -16.72 -12.10 -11.39
N LYS A 162 -17.11 -11.49 -12.50
CA LYS A 162 -16.37 -10.39 -13.12
C LYS A 162 -17.19 -9.12 -13.07
N PHE A 163 -16.59 -8.04 -12.63
CA PHE A 163 -17.19 -6.71 -12.66
C PHE A 163 -16.15 -5.65 -12.96
N ASN A 164 -16.59 -4.55 -13.57
CA ASN A 164 -15.72 -3.42 -13.81
C ASN A 164 -15.63 -2.56 -12.56
N LEU A 165 -14.41 -2.28 -12.12
CA LEU A 165 -14.09 -1.29 -11.10
C LEU A 165 -13.50 -0.06 -11.77
N GLU A 166 -13.95 1.12 -11.35
CA GLU A 166 -13.24 2.34 -11.70
C GLU A 166 -11.95 2.44 -10.88
N VAL A 167 -10.84 2.68 -11.58
CA VAL A 167 -9.52 2.97 -11.03
C VAL A 167 -9.12 4.38 -11.42
N VAL A 168 -8.54 5.09 -10.46
CA VAL A 168 -8.01 6.43 -10.62
C VAL A 168 -6.56 6.45 -10.15
N ILE A 169 -5.68 6.99 -10.99
CA ILE A 169 -4.30 7.31 -10.61
C ILE A 169 -4.24 8.84 -10.45
N LEU A 170 -3.77 9.31 -9.30
CA LEU A 170 -3.68 10.72 -8.99
C LEU A 170 -2.34 11.11 -8.36
N ILE A 171 -1.99 12.39 -8.45
CA ILE A 171 -0.87 12.97 -7.70
C ILE A 171 -1.29 13.15 -6.24
N GLN A 172 -0.49 12.61 -5.34
CA GLN A 172 -0.67 12.80 -3.91
C GLN A 172 -0.53 14.28 -3.53
N ARG A 173 -1.54 14.83 -2.85
CA ARG A 173 -1.50 16.21 -2.32
C ARG A 173 -1.57 16.19 -0.80
N ALA A 174 -0.44 15.86 -0.16
CA ALA A 174 -0.32 15.95 1.28
C ALA A 174 -0.41 17.43 1.73
N LYS A 175 -1.26 17.70 2.72
CA LYS A 175 -1.44 19.00 3.36
C LYS A 175 -0.63 19.13 4.65
N ARG A 176 -0.24 17.99 5.22
CA ARG A 176 0.45 17.90 6.51
C ARG A 176 1.78 17.20 6.33
N ASN A 177 2.74 17.56 7.18
CA ASN A 177 4.02 16.87 7.28
C ASN A 177 3.91 15.60 8.15
N LEU A 178 2.85 14.81 7.96
CA LEU A 178 2.67 13.52 8.62
C LEU A 178 2.81 12.42 7.57
N VAL A 179 3.56 11.37 7.90
CA VAL A 179 3.85 10.27 6.97
C VAL A 179 3.23 8.97 7.49
N VAL A 180 2.53 8.27 6.61
CA VAL A 180 2.13 6.88 6.81
C VAL A 180 2.91 6.00 5.85
N ILE A 181 3.62 5.01 6.38
CA ILE A 181 4.27 3.96 5.60
C ILE A 181 3.26 2.82 5.49
N ASP A 182 2.71 2.62 4.29
CA ASP A 182 1.72 1.60 4.03
C ASP A 182 2.36 0.27 3.64
N TRP A 183 2.36 -0.68 4.60
CA TRP A 183 2.66 -2.09 4.39
C TRP A 183 1.42 -2.97 4.52
N SER A 184 0.20 -2.41 4.58
CA SER A 184 -1.02 -3.23 4.54
C SER A 184 -1.47 -3.51 3.11
N SER A 185 -1.17 -2.62 2.18
CA SER A 185 -1.50 -2.76 0.77
C SER A 185 -0.24 -2.79 -0.10
N ASN A 186 -0.40 -3.24 -1.34
CA ASN A 186 0.62 -3.10 -2.38
C ASN A 186 0.52 -1.74 -3.10
N GLY A 187 0.13 -0.65 -2.44
CA GLY A 187 0.01 0.67 -3.05
C GLY A 187 -1.28 0.91 -3.84
N LEU A 188 -2.24 -0.01 -3.70
CA LEU A 188 -3.60 0.09 -4.22
C LEU A 188 -4.54 0.33 -3.04
N ILE A 189 -5.26 1.44 -3.07
CA ILE A 189 -6.08 1.86 -1.94
C ILE A 189 -7.56 1.80 -2.35
N PRO A 190 -8.38 0.94 -1.72
CA PRO A 190 -9.81 0.92 -2.00
C PRO A 190 -10.45 2.23 -1.52
N TYR A 191 -11.30 2.80 -2.37
CA TYR A 191 -12.04 4.01 -2.08
C TYR A 191 -13.13 3.74 -1.06
N THR A 192 -13.13 4.50 0.03
CA THR A 192 -14.22 4.47 1.02
C THR A 192 -14.68 5.89 1.31
N PRO A 193 -15.92 6.29 0.99
CA PRO A 193 -16.37 7.70 1.08
C PRO A 193 -16.38 8.25 2.51
N THR A 194 -16.39 7.37 3.51
CA THR A 194 -16.35 7.73 4.93
C THR A 194 -15.39 6.83 5.67
N SER A 195 -14.79 7.36 6.74
CA SER A 195 -13.85 6.64 7.60
C SER A 195 -14.47 5.44 8.33
N GLN A 196 -15.79 5.32 8.36
CA GLN A 196 -16.55 4.29 9.07
C GLN A 196 -17.71 3.76 8.22
N SER A 197 -17.45 3.38 6.98
CA SER A 197 -18.46 2.67 6.20
C SER A 197 -18.63 1.25 6.77
N LEU A 198 -19.84 0.96 7.24
CA LEU A 198 -20.28 -0.39 7.61
C LEU A 198 -21.24 -0.90 6.53
N ILE A 199 -21.02 -2.13 6.04
CA ILE A 199 -22.03 -2.87 5.26
C ILE A 199 -22.32 -4.17 6.01
N ASP A 200 -23.59 -4.44 6.32
CA ASP A 200 -24.03 -5.63 7.05
C ASP A 200 -23.25 -5.86 8.36
N ASN A 201 -22.92 -4.78 9.08
CA ASN A 201 -22.08 -4.75 10.28
C ASN A 201 -20.59 -5.09 10.07
N PHE A 202 -20.11 -5.16 8.82
CA PHE A 202 -18.69 -5.30 8.49
C PHE A 202 -18.07 -3.94 8.13
N GLU A 203 -16.94 -3.61 8.75
CA GLU A 203 -16.13 -2.44 8.40
C GLU A 203 -15.51 -2.62 7.01
N VAL A 204 -15.88 -1.73 6.08
CA VAL A 204 -15.32 -1.63 4.72
C VAL A 204 -14.43 -0.40 4.57
N GLY A 205 -14.12 0.27 5.69
CA GLY A 205 -13.15 1.34 5.78
C GLY A 205 -11.73 0.85 5.56
N ASP A 206 -11.00 1.58 4.71
CA ASP A 206 -9.56 1.44 4.59
C ASP A 206 -8.88 2.60 5.33
N PRO A 207 -8.11 2.30 6.39
CA PRO A 207 -7.46 3.34 7.18
C PRO A 207 -6.47 4.19 6.36
N VAL A 208 -5.84 3.62 5.34
CA VAL A 208 -4.90 4.38 4.49
C VAL A 208 -5.66 5.39 3.66
N PHE A 209 -6.82 5.00 3.11
CA PHE A 209 -7.69 5.93 2.39
C PHE A 209 -8.14 7.07 3.30
N THR A 210 -8.68 6.74 4.48
CA THR A 210 -9.12 7.73 5.46
C THR A 210 -8.00 8.69 5.83
N SER A 211 -6.84 8.15 6.17
CA SER A 211 -5.66 8.92 6.55
C SER A 211 -5.23 9.88 5.45
N TYR A 212 -5.17 9.41 4.21
CA TYR A 212 -4.82 10.24 3.07
C TYR A 212 -5.86 11.32 2.78
N TYR A 213 -7.13 10.93 2.64
CA TYR A 213 -8.18 11.82 2.14
C TYR A 213 -8.62 12.83 3.20
N ASN A 214 -8.93 12.36 4.41
CA ASN A 214 -9.46 13.22 5.47
C ASN A 214 -8.35 14.01 6.16
N TYR A 215 -7.19 13.40 6.37
CA TYR A 215 -6.11 14.03 7.11
C TYR A 215 -5.01 14.64 6.22
N GLY A 216 -5.03 14.42 4.91
CA GLY A 216 -4.05 15.01 4.00
C GLY A 216 -2.62 14.58 4.32
N VAL A 217 -2.43 13.34 4.77
CA VAL A 217 -1.11 12.80 5.12
C VAL A 217 -0.35 12.38 3.86
N LYS A 218 0.97 12.25 4.01
CA LYS A 218 1.85 11.75 2.97
C LYS A 218 1.94 10.23 3.08
N LEU A 219 1.57 9.50 2.04
CA LEU A 219 1.74 8.05 1.97
C LEU A 219 3.09 7.69 1.36
N ARG A 220 3.68 6.62 1.88
CA ARG A 220 4.93 6.01 1.41
C ARG A 220 4.85 4.50 1.55
N SER A 221 5.71 3.77 0.87
CA SER A 221 5.86 2.32 1.10
C SER A 221 7.24 1.94 1.59
N SER A 222 8.22 2.82 1.42
CA SER A 222 9.57 2.60 1.88
C SER A 222 9.79 3.19 3.26
N ILE A 223 10.50 2.45 4.11
CA ILE A 223 11.06 2.97 5.36
C ILE A 223 12.49 3.49 5.17
N ARG A 224 13.07 3.31 3.98
CA ARG A 224 14.37 3.86 3.63
C ARG A 224 14.29 5.37 3.77
N ASN A 225 15.16 5.95 4.62
CA ASN A 225 15.22 7.35 5.06
C ASN A 225 14.56 7.69 6.41
N TYR A 226 14.02 6.70 7.13
CA TYR A 226 13.55 6.90 8.50
C TYR A 226 14.40 6.09 9.48
N ASP A 227 14.91 6.75 10.51
CA ASP A 227 15.64 6.16 11.62
C ASP A 227 14.72 5.78 12.79
N LYS A 228 13.47 6.27 12.77
CA LYS A 228 12.42 6.02 13.75
C LYS A 228 11.11 5.69 13.06
N VAL A 229 10.28 4.85 13.67
CA VAL A 229 8.93 4.54 13.18
C VAL A 229 8.00 4.18 14.34
N ILE A 230 6.74 4.60 14.23
CA ILE A 230 5.68 4.20 15.15
C ILE A 230 5.01 2.94 14.60
N VAL A 231 4.93 1.90 15.43
CA VAL A 231 4.27 0.64 15.08
C VAL A 231 3.03 0.47 15.98
N PRO A 232 1.82 0.48 15.39
CA PRO A 232 0.59 0.11 16.09
C PRO A 232 0.67 -1.32 16.59
N VAL A 233 0.40 -1.53 17.88
CA VAL A 233 0.36 -2.85 18.52
C VAL A 233 -0.89 -3.00 19.37
N SER A 234 -1.33 -4.24 19.57
CA SER A 234 -2.50 -4.56 20.40
C SER A 234 -2.25 -4.49 21.91
N THR A 235 -0.97 -4.51 22.34
CA THR A 235 -0.58 -4.93 23.69
C THR A 235 0.73 -4.26 24.18
N SER A 236 0.72 -3.00 24.64
CA SER A 236 1.82 -2.41 25.48
C SER A 236 1.61 -0.94 25.86
N SER A 237 1.67 -0.55 27.14
CA SER A 237 1.22 0.73 27.76
C SER A 237 1.87 2.06 27.32
N TYR A 238 1.96 2.38 26.03
CA TYR A 238 2.47 3.67 25.56
C TYR A 238 1.43 4.47 24.76
N HIS A 239 1.21 5.71 25.19
CA HIS A 239 0.45 6.73 24.48
C HIS A 239 1.45 7.70 23.84
N PRO A 240 1.52 7.78 22.50
CA PRO A 240 2.43 8.70 21.86
C PRO A 240 1.96 10.15 22.06
N CYS A 241 2.88 11.02 22.45
CA CYS A 241 2.64 12.47 22.49
C CYS A 241 2.45 13.00 21.06
N SER A 242 1.48 13.90 20.85
CA SER A 242 1.19 14.54 19.55
C SER A 242 2.39 15.19 18.85
N GLU A 243 3.43 15.58 19.60
CA GLU A 243 4.68 16.13 19.03
C GLU A 243 5.51 15.07 18.27
N LEU A 244 5.58 13.83 18.78
CA LEU A 244 6.32 12.72 18.14
C LEU A 244 5.73 12.35 16.76
N LEU A 245 4.42 12.49 16.60
CA LEU A 245 3.68 12.07 15.40
C LEU A 245 3.83 13.03 14.21
N ARG A 246 4.39 14.23 14.42
CA ARG A 246 4.71 15.19 13.34
C ARG A 246 6.05 14.91 12.66
N GLU A 247 6.91 14.13 13.29
CA GLU A 247 8.29 13.89 12.82
C GLU A 247 8.57 12.41 12.55
N VAL A 248 7.80 11.51 13.17
CA VAL A 248 8.00 10.07 13.06
C VAL A 248 6.90 9.45 12.20
N PRO A 249 7.23 8.69 11.14
CA PRO A 249 6.24 8.00 10.32
C PRO A 249 5.50 6.93 11.12
N ILE A 250 4.23 6.72 10.76
CA ILE A 250 3.40 5.64 11.31
C ILE A 250 3.41 4.47 10.33
N LEU A 251 3.71 3.27 10.80
CA LEU A 251 3.66 2.05 10.01
C LEU A 251 2.24 1.48 10.02
N ASN A 252 1.63 1.38 8.84
CA ASN A 252 0.37 0.68 8.66
C ASN A 252 0.63 -0.77 8.26
N LEU A 253 0.05 -1.71 9.01
CA LEU A 253 0.25 -3.14 8.85
C LEU A 253 -1.06 -3.84 8.45
N PRO A 254 -1.02 -5.00 7.76
CA PRO A 254 -2.23 -5.78 7.52
C PRO A 254 -2.96 -6.08 8.82
N LYS A 255 -4.26 -5.78 8.88
CA LYS A 255 -5.09 -5.98 10.09
C LYS A 255 -5.16 -7.44 10.54
N THR A 256 -4.81 -8.37 9.66
CA THR A 256 -4.87 -9.82 9.85
C THR A 256 -3.55 -10.42 10.35
N LEU A 257 -2.52 -9.61 10.58
CA LEU A 257 -1.29 -10.06 11.23
C LEU A 257 -1.56 -10.46 12.70
N LYS A 258 -0.93 -11.54 13.13
CA LYS A 258 -0.91 -12.00 14.52
C LYS A 258 0.15 -11.24 15.32
N GLU A 259 0.07 -11.30 16.65
CA GLU A 259 1.02 -10.62 17.54
C GLU A 259 2.49 -11.06 17.29
N ARG A 260 2.75 -12.37 17.19
CA ARG A 260 4.08 -12.91 16.85
C ARG A 260 4.61 -12.40 15.51
N GLU A 261 3.72 -12.18 14.57
CA GLU A 261 4.03 -11.73 13.22
C GLU A 261 4.44 -10.24 13.22
N ILE A 262 3.72 -9.42 14.00
CA ILE A 262 4.08 -8.03 14.28
C ILE A 262 5.42 -7.96 15.02
N GLU A 263 5.65 -8.83 16.01
CA GLU A 263 6.93 -8.92 16.73
C GLU A 263 8.11 -9.22 15.79
N CYS A 264 7.93 -10.14 14.84
CA CYS A 264 8.92 -10.41 13.80
C CYS A 264 9.24 -9.16 12.97
N ILE A 265 8.24 -8.37 12.60
CA ILE A 265 8.42 -7.10 11.89
C ILE A 265 9.20 -6.09 12.74
N MET A 266 8.83 -5.92 14.02
CA MET A 266 9.53 -5.00 14.92
C MET A 266 10.99 -5.41 15.11
N ASN A 267 11.26 -6.71 15.27
CA ASN A 267 12.62 -7.22 15.37
C ASN A 267 13.43 -7.03 14.09
N TYR A 268 12.80 -7.18 12.92
CA TYR A 268 13.40 -6.85 11.63
C TYR A 268 13.79 -5.37 11.54
N LEU A 269 12.89 -4.47 11.93
CA LEU A 269 13.14 -3.02 11.96
C LEU A 269 14.32 -2.66 12.87
N ARG A 270 14.33 -3.21 14.10
CA ARG A 270 15.43 -3.02 15.07
C ARG A 270 16.77 -3.50 14.53
N ARG A 271 16.82 -4.65 13.83
CA ARG A 271 18.04 -5.15 13.17
C ARG A 271 18.55 -4.21 12.08
N ARG A 272 17.66 -3.45 11.43
CA ARG A 272 18.01 -2.38 10.48
C ARG A 272 18.36 -1.05 11.15
N ARG A 273 18.52 -1.03 12.47
CA ARG A 273 18.80 0.17 13.28
C ARG A 273 17.70 1.22 13.18
N VAL A 274 16.47 0.80 12.85
CA VAL A 274 15.29 1.64 12.98
C VAL A 274 14.80 1.54 14.41
N HIS A 275 14.68 2.68 15.09
CA HIS A 275 14.12 2.76 16.42
C HIS A 275 12.59 2.62 16.35
N VAL A 276 12.07 1.56 16.97
CA VAL A 276 10.65 1.23 16.96
C VAL A 276 9.98 1.82 18.20
N ILE A 277 8.97 2.66 17.98
CA ILE A 277 8.09 3.22 19.01
C ILE A 277 6.77 2.45 18.94
N GLU A 278 6.46 1.69 19.98
CA GLU A 278 5.20 0.94 20.07
C GLU A 278 4.05 1.86 20.50
N CYS A 279 2.86 1.69 19.92
CA CYS A 279 1.67 2.51 20.24
C CYS A 279 0.43 1.63 20.43
N ILE A 280 -0.27 1.76 21.56
CA ILE A 280 -1.61 1.14 21.75
C ILE A 280 -2.63 1.98 21.02
N ASP A 281 -2.84 1.67 19.75
CA ASP A 281 -4.07 1.96 19.04
C ASP A 281 -4.01 1.12 17.78
N ALA A 282 -4.90 0.14 17.64
CA ALA A 282 -4.84 -0.81 16.51
C ALA A 282 -5.17 -0.15 15.15
N ASN A 283 -5.59 1.11 15.13
CA ASN A 283 -6.01 1.81 13.92
C ASN A 283 -5.28 3.14 13.77
N ILE A 284 -4.55 3.28 12.66
CA ILE A 284 -3.79 4.48 12.30
C ILE A 284 -4.66 5.74 12.24
N ASP A 285 -5.94 5.61 11.88
CA ASP A 285 -6.87 6.74 11.80
C ASP A 285 -7.16 7.34 13.17
N ILE A 286 -7.21 6.48 14.19
CA ILE A 286 -7.42 6.89 15.58
C ILE A 286 -6.17 7.61 16.07
N ILE A 287 -4.99 7.06 15.78
CA ILE A 287 -3.70 7.68 16.14
C ILE A 287 -3.66 9.09 15.55
N ILE A 288 -3.84 9.22 14.23
CA ILE A 288 -3.77 10.51 13.53
C ILE A 288 -4.86 11.47 14.05
N GLY A 289 -6.09 10.99 14.22
CA GLY A 289 -7.20 11.78 14.76
C GLY A 289 -6.88 12.39 16.12
N LYS A 290 -6.33 11.59 17.05
CA LYS A 290 -5.89 12.05 18.38
C LYS A 290 -4.79 13.12 18.25
N CYS A 291 -3.76 12.89 17.42
CA CYS A 291 -2.68 13.88 17.24
C CYS A 291 -3.20 15.25 16.82
N LEU A 292 -4.13 15.26 15.87
CA LEU A 292 -4.64 16.48 15.28
C LEU A 292 -5.46 17.25 16.32
N SER A 293 -6.33 16.56 17.07
CA SER A 293 -7.13 17.18 18.13
C SER A 293 -6.28 17.82 19.24
N GLU A 294 -5.22 17.15 19.71
CA GLU A 294 -4.31 17.70 20.72
C GLU A 294 -3.59 18.95 20.20
N SER A 295 -3.15 18.92 18.95
CA SER A 295 -2.45 20.06 18.37
C SER A 295 -3.32 21.30 18.17
N GLU A 296 -4.60 21.12 17.84
CA GLU A 296 -5.57 22.20 17.72
C GLU A 296 -5.95 22.78 19.09
N SER A 297 -6.04 21.95 20.13
CA SER A 297 -6.23 22.42 21.51
C SER A 297 -5.05 23.24 22.05
N ASN A 298 -3.82 22.87 21.71
CA ASN A 298 -2.63 23.62 22.13
C ASN A 298 -2.54 25.00 21.44
N LEU A 299 -2.90 25.10 20.16
CA LEU A 299 -2.95 26.39 19.45
C LEU A 299 -4.00 27.35 20.03
N LEU A 300 -5.16 26.83 20.44
CA LEU A 300 -6.21 27.62 21.08
C LEU A 300 -5.79 28.17 22.45
N ASN A 301 -5.00 27.42 23.22
CA ASN A 301 -4.48 27.86 24.51
C ASN A 301 -3.38 28.93 24.37
N PHE A 302 -2.55 28.86 23.33
CA PHE A 302 -1.56 29.91 23.04
C PHE A 302 -2.19 31.20 22.51
N SER A 303 -3.33 31.14 21.84
CA SER A 303 -4.08 32.33 21.40
C SER A 303 -4.87 33.04 22.51
N ARG A 304 -4.85 32.50 23.73
CA ARG A 304 -5.52 33.03 24.93
C ARG A 304 -4.56 33.52 26.02
N MET A 305 -3.25 33.44 25.78
CA MET A 305 -2.19 34.08 26.57
C MET A 305 -1.70 35.34 25.86
#